data_AF-A0A3C8C779-F1
#
_entry.id   AF-A0A3C8C779-F1
#
_cell.length_a   1.000
_cell.length_b   1.000
_cell.length_c   1.000
_cell.angle_alpha   90.00
_cell.angle_beta   90.00
_cell.angle_gamma   90.00
#
_symmetry.space_group_name_H-M   'P 1'
#
loop_
_entity.id
_entity.type
_entity.pdbx_description
1 polymer ?
#
loop_
_entity_poly.entity_id
_entity_poly.type
_entity_poly.pdbx_seq_one_letter_code
_entity_poly.pdbx_strand_id
1 'polypeptide(L)'
;MLSGYKRGLSIASALLLLCVGLPTLAIAGAKIKVDDTRWFSIGLGFRSSFVVTEDGAPNGTDPSSGVSFDNIRLYTAAKVHENVTLEFNTERSTGNDSLDTDHRIRVLDAVAKFSFKGFDLWAGRFLPPSDRSNLDGPFYLNNYDFPIVQAYPAIFAGRDNGVAIMKEYAGGKFKWSYGLFEGRTNTTNGDTNPDQADNLLHAARVTYNFWDPEPGYYTTSSYYGAKDVLAVAFVYQHEADGAGTSTTAGDFTGWNVDVLMEKKLQN
;
A
#
# COMPACT_ATOMS: atom_id res chain seq x y z
N MET A 1 35.58 -23.19 -28.36
CA MET A 1 36.59 -22.43 -27.60
C MET A 1 35.88 -21.76 -26.45
N LEU A 2 36.03 -22.29 -25.22
CA LEU A 2 35.47 -21.72 -24.00
C LEU A 2 36.29 -20.49 -23.60
N SER A 3 35.65 -19.33 -23.48
CA SER A 3 36.25 -18.13 -22.91
C SER A 3 35.42 -17.64 -21.72
N GLY A 4 35.86 -18.01 -20.53
CA GLY A 4 35.98 -17.14 -19.36
C GLY A 4 34.76 -16.40 -18.81
N TYR A 5 33.75 -17.11 -18.30
CA TYR A 5 32.90 -16.55 -17.25
C TYR A 5 33.71 -16.46 -15.94
N LYS A 6 34.19 -15.26 -15.60
CA LYS A 6 34.64 -14.98 -14.23
C LYS A 6 33.41 -14.68 -13.38
N ARG A 7 32.98 -15.68 -12.61
CA ARG A 7 32.09 -15.49 -11.46
C ARG A 7 32.85 -14.72 -10.39
N GLY A 8 32.63 -13.41 -10.31
CA GLY A 8 32.90 -12.61 -9.13
C GLY A 8 31.64 -12.54 -8.29
N LEU A 9 31.47 -13.49 -7.36
CA LEU A 9 30.45 -13.39 -6.32
C LEU A 9 31.02 -12.45 -5.25
N SER A 10 30.83 -11.14 -5.42
CA SER A 10 31.14 -10.15 -4.38
C SER A 10 29.84 -9.72 -3.73
N ILE A 11 29.41 -10.50 -2.74
CA ILE A 11 28.37 -10.12 -1.80
C ILE A 11 29.00 -9.13 -0.83
N ALA A 12 28.73 -7.83 -1.02
CA ALA A 12 28.97 -6.82 0.00
C ALA A 12 28.09 -5.58 -0.25
N SER A 13 26.76 -5.74 -0.30
CA SER A 13 25.87 -4.59 -0.14
C SER A 13 25.97 -4.08 1.29
N ALA A 14 26.87 -3.15 1.55
CA ALA A 14 26.87 -2.37 2.78
C ALA A 14 25.77 -1.31 2.66
N LEU A 15 24.52 -1.70 2.94
CA LEU A 15 23.46 -0.74 3.27
C LEU A 15 23.85 -0.07 4.58
N LEU A 16 24.58 1.04 4.49
CA LEU A 16 24.71 1.97 5.61
C LEU A 16 23.38 2.72 5.71
N LEU A 17 22.38 2.08 6.32
CA LEU A 17 21.18 2.74 6.84
C LEU A 17 21.64 3.66 7.97
N LEU A 18 22.08 4.87 7.60
CA LEU A 18 22.18 5.96 8.54
C LEU A 18 20.74 6.36 8.87
N CYS A 19 20.12 5.63 9.81
CA CYS A 19 18.95 6.09 10.54
C CYS A 19 19.37 7.31 11.35
N VAL A 20 19.59 8.43 10.68
CA VAL A 20 19.47 9.73 11.34
C VAL A 20 18.02 9.75 11.77
N GLY A 21 17.80 9.59 13.07
CA GLY A 21 16.49 9.67 13.71
C GLY A 21 15.89 11.05 13.43
N LEU A 22 15.35 11.22 12.24
CA LEU A 22 14.30 12.17 11.99
C LEU A 22 13.07 11.49 12.58
N PRO A 23 12.46 12.04 13.66
CA PRO A 23 11.16 11.56 14.07
C PRO A 23 10.31 11.54 12.82
N THR A 24 9.71 10.39 12.52
CA THR A 24 8.69 10.21 11.48
C THR A 24 7.97 11.52 11.28
N LEU A 25 8.24 12.16 10.12
CA LEU A 25 7.81 13.52 9.84
C LEU A 25 6.37 13.66 10.32
N ALA A 26 6.17 14.57 11.27
CA ALA A 26 4.88 14.94 11.78
C ALA A 26 3.95 15.08 10.58
N ILE A 27 2.90 14.27 10.51
CA ILE A 27 1.77 14.57 9.62
C ILE A 27 1.26 15.91 10.13
N ALA A 28 1.71 16.98 9.48
CA ALA A 28 1.20 18.32 9.73
C ALA A 28 -0.23 18.31 9.21
N GLY A 29 -1.16 18.08 10.13
CA GLY A 29 -2.57 17.95 9.82
C GLY A 29 -3.39 18.99 10.57
N ALA A 30 -4.39 19.52 9.91
CA ALA A 30 -5.39 20.38 10.52
C ALA A 30 -6.73 19.67 10.47
N LYS A 31 -7.45 19.66 11.60
CA LYS A 31 -8.82 19.19 11.67
C LYS A 31 -9.74 20.37 11.97
N ILE A 32 -10.57 20.71 11.00
CA ILE A 32 -11.59 21.75 11.11
C ILE A 32 -12.88 21.05 11.52
N LYS A 33 -13.32 21.31 12.75
CA LYS A 33 -14.50 20.67 13.33
C LYS A 33 -15.69 21.62 13.25
N VAL A 34 -16.79 21.14 12.69
CA VAL A 34 -18.09 21.81 12.81
C VAL A 34 -18.77 21.31 14.09
N ASP A 35 -18.84 19.98 14.25
CA ASP A 35 -19.27 19.30 15.48
C ASP A 35 -18.71 17.86 15.54
N ASP A 36 -19.24 17.01 16.42
CA ASP A 36 -18.78 15.62 16.62
C ASP A 36 -19.03 14.70 15.41
N THR A 37 -20.04 15.02 14.61
CA THR A 37 -20.48 14.24 13.45
C THR A 37 -20.09 14.87 12.12
N ARG A 38 -19.61 16.11 12.14
CA ARG A 38 -19.22 16.87 10.94
C ARG A 38 -17.86 17.53 11.12
N TRP A 39 -16.89 17.11 10.32
CA TRP A 39 -15.54 17.66 10.34
C TRP A 39 -14.82 17.44 9.02
N PHE A 40 -13.83 18.27 8.75
CA PHE A 40 -12.87 18.12 7.67
C PHE A 40 -11.46 17.99 8.24
N SER A 41 -10.65 17.11 7.67
CA SER A 41 -9.26 16.91 8.04
C SER A 41 -8.40 16.94 6.80
N ILE A 42 -7.25 17.60 6.91
CA ILE A 42 -6.21 17.64 5.88
C ILE A 42 -4.90 17.23 6.53
N GLY A 43 -4.06 16.50 5.81
CA GLY A 43 -2.73 16.10 6.25
C GLY A 43 -1.78 15.96 5.07
N LEU A 44 -0.49 15.98 5.34
CA LEU A 44 0.56 15.84 4.33
C LEU A 44 1.51 14.70 4.71
N GLY A 45 1.84 13.87 3.73
CA GLY A 45 2.97 12.93 3.79
C GLY A 45 4.07 13.38 2.83
N PHE A 46 5.33 13.28 3.24
CA PHE A 46 6.50 13.60 2.43
C PHE A 46 7.60 12.56 2.65
N ARG A 47 8.17 12.01 1.57
CA ARG A 47 9.28 11.05 1.59
C ARG A 47 10.32 11.41 0.55
N SER A 48 11.59 11.39 0.96
CA SER A 48 12.76 11.57 0.11
C SER A 48 13.84 10.59 0.50
N SER A 49 14.81 10.36 -0.38
CA SER A 49 15.92 9.44 -0.15
C SER A 49 17.23 10.03 -0.67
N PHE A 50 18.32 9.52 -0.10
CA PHE A 50 19.65 9.64 -0.65
C PHE A 50 20.19 8.22 -0.81
N VAL A 51 20.56 7.86 -2.04
CA VAL A 51 21.02 6.51 -2.37
C VAL A 51 22.40 6.59 -2.99
N VAL A 52 23.28 5.68 -2.55
CA VAL A 52 24.57 5.42 -3.20
C VAL A 52 24.47 4.04 -3.85
N THR A 53 24.69 3.99 -5.16
CA THR A 53 24.59 2.76 -5.94
C THR A 53 25.95 2.43 -6.52
N GLU A 54 26.52 1.28 -6.14
CA GLU A 54 27.74 0.75 -6.75
C GLU A 54 27.54 0.56 -8.26
N ASP A 55 28.55 0.94 -9.05
CA ASP A 55 28.53 0.91 -10.51
C ASP A 55 27.33 1.65 -11.14
N GLY A 56 26.65 2.49 -10.36
CA GLY A 56 25.43 3.18 -10.76
C GLY A 56 25.65 4.49 -11.51
N ALA A 57 26.91 4.92 -11.68
CA ALA A 57 27.24 6.09 -12.49
C ALA A 57 27.03 5.78 -13.99
N PRO A 58 26.83 6.80 -14.85
CA PRO A 58 26.61 6.59 -16.28
C PRO A 58 27.74 5.83 -17.02
N ASN A 59 28.93 5.75 -16.42
CA ASN A 59 30.05 4.98 -16.96
C ASN A 59 29.99 3.47 -16.61
N GLY A 60 29.06 3.05 -15.74
CA GLY A 60 28.83 1.66 -15.36
C GLY A 60 29.92 1.04 -14.47
N THR A 61 30.82 1.84 -13.90
CA THR A 61 31.95 1.35 -13.08
C THR A 61 32.23 2.19 -11.84
N ASP A 62 31.77 3.43 -11.80
CA ASP A 62 31.89 4.27 -10.61
C ASP A 62 30.59 4.24 -9.80
N PRO A 63 30.65 4.44 -8.48
CA PRO A 63 29.44 4.62 -7.69
C PRO A 63 28.70 5.90 -8.10
N SER A 64 27.37 5.85 -8.14
CA SER A 64 26.54 7.05 -8.20
C SER A 64 26.03 7.43 -6.82
N SER A 65 25.74 8.71 -6.65
CA SER A 65 25.00 9.23 -5.50
C SER A 65 23.87 10.11 -6.01
N GLY A 66 22.68 9.96 -5.44
CA GLY A 66 21.50 10.68 -5.89
C GLY A 66 20.58 11.02 -4.73
N VAL A 67 19.99 12.21 -4.79
CA VAL A 67 18.85 12.59 -3.95
C VAL A 67 17.60 12.42 -4.78
N SER A 68 16.62 11.70 -4.24
CA SER A 68 15.33 11.52 -4.86
C SER A 68 14.22 12.09 -4.00
N PHE A 69 13.28 12.74 -4.66
CA PHE A 69 11.97 13.00 -4.10
C PHE A 69 11.09 11.81 -4.46
N ASP A 70 10.64 11.07 -3.45
CA ASP A 70 10.00 9.76 -3.67
C ASP A 70 8.48 9.89 -3.60
N ASN A 71 7.96 10.46 -2.50
CA ASN A 71 6.53 10.57 -2.27
C ASN A 71 6.14 11.94 -1.75
N ILE A 72 5.01 12.43 -2.25
CA ILE A 72 4.23 13.48 -1.57
C ILE A 72 2.77 13.14 -1.70
N ARG A 73 2.08 13.21 -0.56
CA ARG A 73 0.68 12.82 -0.47
C ARG A 73 -0.11 13.88 0.25
N LEU A 74 -1.19 14.34 -0.39
CA LEU A 74 -2.20 15.14 0.28
C LEU A 74 -3.30 14.21 0.75
N TYR A 75 -3.50 14.15 2.06
CA TYR A 75 -4.58 13.38 2.67
C TYR A 75 -5.75 14.32 2.97
N THR A 76 -6.96 13.98 2.52
CA THR A 76 -8.16 14.71 2.94
C THR A 76 -9.28 13.76 3.31
N ALA A 77 -9.98 14.06 4.39
CA ALA A 77 -11.14 13.32 4.83
C ALA A 77 -12.21 14.27 5.38
N ALA A 78 -13.47 13.99 5.04
CA ALA A 78 -14.61 14.74 5.51
C ALA A 78 -15.63 13.78 6.13
N LYS A 79 -15.91 13.91 7.43
CA LYS A 79 -17.09 13.30 8.03
C LYS A 79 -18.25 14.26 7.80
N VAL A 80 -19.26 13.81 7.06
CA VAL A 80 -20.41 14.63 6.65
C VAL A 80 -21.69 14.26 7.40
N HIS A 81 -21.71 13.06 8.00
CA HIS A 81 -22.78 12.55 8.87
C HIS A 81 -22.19 11.62 9.93
N GLU A 82 -22.95 11.28 10.97
CA GLU A 82 -22.49 10.39 12.05
C GLU A 82 -21.96 9.03 11.54
N ASN A 83 -22.51 8.56 10.40
CA ASN A 83 -22.20 7.29 9.74
C ASN A 83 -21.54 7.44 8.35
N VAL A 84 -21.24 8.65 7.88
CA VAL A 84 -20.74 8.87 6.50
C VAL A 84 -19.46 9.68 6.53
N THR A 85 -18.40 9.09 5.99
CA THR A 85 -17.10 9.74 5.79
C THR A 85 -16.67 9.63 4.33
N LEU A 86 -16.17 10.71 3.76
CA LEU A 86 -15.56 10.75 2.43
C LEU A 86 -14.06 10.93 2.58
N GLU A 87 -13.28 10.29 1.73
CA GLU A 87 -11.82 10.42 1.68
C GLU A 87 -11.39 10.71 0.24
N PHE A 88 -10.50 11.69 0.08
CA PHE A 88 -9.89 12.04 -1.19
C PHE A 88 -8.40 12.31 -0.99
N ASN A 89 -7.57 11.35 -1.37
CA ASN A 89 -6.12 11.44 -1.22
C ASN A 89 -5.45 11.50 -2.59
N THR A 90 -4.30 12.17 -2.68
CA THR A 90 -3.52 12.28 -3.92
C THR A 90 -2.07 11.92 -3.68
N GLU A 91 -1.39 11.35 -4.68
CA GLU A 91 0.01 10.95 -4.59
C GLU A 91 0.77 11.39 -5.84
N ARG A 92 2.04 11.77 -5.66
CA ARG A 92 2.94 12.04 -6.79
C ARG A 92 3.25 10.74 -7.55
N SER A 93 3.24 10.83 -8.87
CA SER A 93 3.65 9.76 -9.78
C SER A 93 4.59 10.35 -10.83
N THR A 94 5.49 9.53 -11.34
CA THR A 94 6.24 9.82 -12.57
C THR A 94 5.40 9.40 -13.79
N GLY A 95 5.52 10.16 -14.89
CA GLY A 95 4.97 9.81 -16.22
C GLY A 95 5.95 8.94 -17.02
N ASN A 96 5.51 8.43 -18.18
CA ASN A 96 6.32 7.62 -19.10
C ASN A 96 6.48 8.30 -20.47
N ASP A 97 6.60 9.63 -20.50
CA ASP A 97 6.83 10.37 -21.75
C ASP A 97 8.33 10.66 -21.89
N SER A 98 8.88 10.19 -23.01
CA SER A 98 10.32 9.98 -23.26
C SER A 98 11.20 11.25 -23.22
N LEU A 99 10.61 12.44 -23.03
CA LEU A 99 11.33 13.71 -22.95
C LEU A 99 10.55 14.74 -22.09
N ASP A 100 10.20 14.43 -20.84
CA ASP A 100 10.03 15.43 -19.76
C ASP A 100 9.83 14.74 -18.40
N THR A 101 10.68 14.93 -17.39
CA THR A 101 10.49 15.82 -16.21
C THR A 101 9.09 16.03 -15.61
N ASP A 102 8.02 15.40 -16.13
CA ASP A 102 6.66 15.70 -15.70
C ASP A 102 6.25 14.86 -14.48
N HIS A 103 6.29 15.52 -13.32
CA HIS A 103 5.75 15.01 -12.08
C HIS A 103 4.24 15.27 -12.06
N ARG A 104 3.44 14.21 -12.13
CA ARG A 104 1.99 14.32 -12.05
C ARG A 104 1.48 13.98 -10.65
N ILE A 105 0.37 14.61 -10.27
CA ILE A 105 -0.41 14.24 -9.08
C ILE A 105 -1.57 13.35 -9.53
N ARG A 106 -1.67 12.14 -8.98
CA ARG A 106 -2.75 11.19 -9.27
C ARG A 106 -3.68 11.07 -8.08
N VAL A 107 -4.96 10.83 -8.36
CA VAL A 107 -5.93 10.40 -7.35
C VAL A 107 -5.50 9.04 -6.82
N LEU A 108 -5.26 8.99 -5.53
CA LEU A 108 -4.86 7.79 -4.81
C LEU A 108 -6.08 7.10 -4.21
N ASP A 109 -6.82 7.80 -3.35
CA ASP A 109 -8.05 7.31 -2.73
C ASP A 109 -9.19 8.30 -3.06
N ALA A 110 -10.37 7.77 -3.37
CA ALA A 110 -11.59 8.53 -3.60
C ALA A 110 -12.76 7.64 -3.20
N VAL A 111 -13.09 7.61 -1.91
CA VAL A 111 -13.93 6.58 -1.31
C VAL A 111 -14.96 7.16 -0.34
N ALA A 112 -16.19 6.67 -0.45
CA ALA A 112 -17.24 6.89 0.53
C ALA A 112 -17.30 5.71 1.50
N LYS A 113 -17.37 6.02 2.80
CA LYS A 113 -17.32 5.06 3.91
C LYS A 113 -18.60 5.19 4.73
N PHE A 114 -19.35 4.10 4.82
CA PHE A 114 -20.63 4.02 5.52
C PHE A 114 -20.52 3.06 6.69
N SER A 115 -20.77 3.54 7.91
CA SER A 115 -20.73 2.71 9.13
C SER A 115 -22.15 2.37 9.59
N PHE A 116 -22.52 1.09 9.64
CA PHE A 116 -23.86 0.64 10.04
C PHE A 116 -23.78 -0.62 10.92
N LYS A 117 -24.36 -0.56 12.13
CA LYS A 117 -24.47 -1.73 13.05
C LYS A 117 -23.16 -2.53 13.22
N GLY A 118 -22.03 -1.83 13.31
CA GLY A 118 -20.70 -2.43 13.48
C GLY A 118 -20.09 -3.03 12.19
N PHE A 119 -20.72 -2.82 11.04
CA PHE A 119 -20.11 -3.06 9.73
C PHE A 119 -19.70 -1.72 9.12
N ASP A 120 -18.63 -1.74 8.34
CA ASP A 120 -18.25 -0.65 7.46
C ASP A 120 -18.37 -1.12 6.01
N LEU A 121 -19.09 -0.35 5.19
CA LEU A 121 -19.18 -0.54 3.75
C LEU A 121 -18.48 0.62 3.07
N TRP A 122 -17.49 0.33 2.25
CA TRP A 122 -16.72 1.30 1.49
C TRP A 122 -17.01 1.13 0.01
N ALA A 123 -17.10 2.24 -0.72
CA ALA A 123 -17.33 2.26 -2.15
C ALA A 123 -16.52 3.38 -2.81
N GLY A 124 -15.78 3.05 -3.87
CA GLY A 124 -14.93 3.98 -4.61
C GLY A 124 -13.53 3.42 -4.82
N ARG A 125 -12.52 4.29 -4.88
CA ARG A 125 -11.12 3.90 -5.03
C ARG A 125 -10.41 3.83 -3.68
N PHE A 126 -9.88 2.67 -3.33
CA PHE A 126 -9.11 2.43 -2.11
C PHE A 126 -8.29 1.14 -2.24
N LEU A 127 -7.46 0.79 -1.24
CA LEU A 127 -6.72 -0.47 -1.27
C LEU A 127 -7.66 -1.66 -1.09
N PRO A 128 -7.66 -2.67 -1.98
CA PRO A 128 -8.36 -3.92 -1.74
C PRO A 128 -7.81 -4.67 -0.52
N PRO A 129 -8.61 -5.55 0.13
CA PRO A 129 -8.11 -6.42 1.19
C PRO A 129 -6.87 -7.18 0.73
N SER A 130 -5.75 -6.90 1.37
CA SER A 130 -4.42 -7.38 0.97
C SER A 130 -3.53 -7.52 2.20
N ASP A 131 -2.26 -7.87 2.03
CA ASP A 131 -1.31 -8.00 3.14
C ASP A 131 -0.95 -6.66 3.79
N ARG A 132 -0.35 -6.76 4.99
CA ARG A 132 0.06 -5.62 5.80
C ARG A 132 0.94 -4.64 5.02
N SER A 133 1.89 -5.13 4.22
CA SER A 133 2.84 -4.24 3.54
C SER A 133 2.14 -3.32 2.54
N ASN A 134 1.12 -3.82 1.82
CA ASN A 134 0.29 -2.97 0.97
C ASN A 134 -0.55 -1.98 1.79
N LEU A 135 -1.20 -2.47 2.85
CA LEU A 135 -2.13 -1.69 3.68
C LEU A 135 -1.45 -0.62 4.54
N ASP A 136 -0.16 -0.77 4.86
CA ASP A 136 0.64 0.24 5.55
C ASP A 136 0.94 1.45 4.66
N GLY A 137 1.13 1.22 3.36
CA GLY A 137 1.64 2.23 2.45
C GLY A 137 3.05 2.73 2.82
N PRO A 138 3.58 3.71 2.06
CA PRO A 138 5.00 4.08 2.13
C PRO A 138 5.42 4.83 3.42
N PHE A 139 4.44 5.20 4.27
CA PHE A 139 4.64 6.01 5.47
C PHE A 139 4.50 5.23 6.78
N TYR A 140 3.96 4.02 6.75
CA TYR A 140 3.78 3.15 7.93
C TYR A 140 4.45 1.78 7.76
N LEU A 141 5.12 1.55 6.62
CA LEU A 141 5.97 0.39 6.39
C LEU A 141 7.29 0.55 7.16
N ASN A 142 7.80 -0.53 7.75
CA ASN A 142 9.07 -0.49 8.49
C ASN A 142 10.29 -0.44 7.55
N ASN A 143 10.13 -0.99 6.34
CA ASN A 143 11.15 -0.92 5.29
C ASN A 143 10.87 0.28 4.38
N TYR A 144 11.92 0.82 3.76
CA TYR A 144 11.77 1.95 2.83
C TYR A 144 11.07 1.54 1.52
N ASP A 145 11.44 0.39 0.97
CA ASP A 145 10.87 -0.17 -0.24
C ASP A 145 9.85 -1.26 0.06
N PHE A 146 8.85 -1.37 -0.80
CA PHE A 146 7.82 -2.41 -0.70
C PHE A 146 8.42 -3.79 -1.02
N PRO A 147 7.94 -4.86 -0.36
CA PRO A 147 8.35 -6.22 -0.68
C PRO A 147 8.01 -6.59 -2.14
N ILE A 148 8.95 -7.23 -2.84
CA ILE A 148 8.76 -7.67 -4.23
C ILE A 148 7.62 -8.68 -4.43
N VAL A 149 7.18 -9.33 -3.35
CA VAL A 149 6.11 -10.34 -3.37
C VAL A 149 4.71 -9.72 -3.41
N GLN A 150 4.61 -8.40 -3.24
CA GLN A 150 3.34 -7.67 -3.27
C GLN A 150 2.93 -7.37 -4.72
N ALA A 151 2.36 -8.37 -5.41
CA ALA A 151 1.98 -8.30 -6.82
C ALA A 151 0.48 -8.53 -7.04
N TYR A 152 -0.37 -7.63 -6.53
CA TYR A 152 -1.81 -7.64 -6.78
C TYR A 152 -2.20 -6.77 -7.98
N PRO A 153 -3.29 -7.10 -8.70
CA PRO A 153 -3.89 -6.19 -9.66
C PRO A 153 -4.24 -4.85 -8.98
N ALA A 154 -3.88 -3.74 -9.63
CA ALA A 154 -4.17 -2.40 -9.13
C ALA A 154 -4.12 -1.35 -10.24
N ILE A 155 -4.90 -0.27 -10.09
CA ILE A 155 -4.84 0.90 -10.97
C ILE A 155 -3.61 1.75 -10.68
N PHE A 156 -3.32 1.96 -9.40
CA PHE A 156 -2.22 2.83 -8.96
C PHE A 156 -1.87 2.60 -7.50
N ALA A 157 -0.58 2.40 -7.21
CA ALA A 157 -0.05 2.26 -5.85
C ALA A 157 -0.84 1.26 -4.99
N GLY A 158 -1.23 0.12 -5.57
CA GLY A 158 -2.00 -0.94 -4.90
C GLY A 158 -3.51 -0.69 -4.77
N ARG A 159 -4.02 0.49 -5.16
CA ARG A 159 -5.46 0.82 -5.10
C ARG A 159 -6.19 0.37 -6.35
N ASP A 160 -7.45 0.05 -6.15
CA ASP A 160 -8.40 -0.25 -7.21
C ASP A 160 -9.77 0.37 -6.93
N ASN A 161 -10.64 0.41 -7.93
CA ASN A 161 -12.03 0.81 -7.77
C ASN A 161 -12.85 -0.41 -7.32
N GLY A 162 -13.76 -0.24 -6.37
CA GLY A 162 -14.61 -1.34 -5.95
C GLY A 162 -15.49 -1.03 -4.74
N VAL A 163 -16.01 -2.10 -4.16
CA VAL A 163 -16.79 -2.07 -2.92
C VAL A 163 -16.27 -3.13 -1.95
N ALA A 164 -16.22 -2.79 -0.66
CA ALA A 164 -15.83 -3.75 0.37
C ALA A 164 -16.67 -3.60 1.62
N ILE A 165 -16.97 -4.72 2.25
CA ILE A 165 -17.56 -4.79 3.58
C ILE A 165 -16.54 -5.34 4.57
N MET A 166 -16.52 -4.77 5.76
CA MET A 166 -15.60 -5.16 6.81
C MET A 166 -16.26 -5.05 8.18
N LYS A 167 -15.70 -5.81 9.12
CA LYS A 167 -16.15 -5.82 10.51
C LYS A 167 -15.01 -6.17 11.46
N GLU A 168 -15.06 -5.54 12.61
CA GLU A 168 -14.11 -5.77 13.70
C GLU A 168 -14.84 -6.20 14.97
N TYR A 169 -14.19 -7.05 15.74
CA TYR A 169 -14.66 -7.56 17.02
C TYR A 169 -13.64 -7.23 18.11
N ALA A 170 -14.14 -6.86 19.28
CA ALA A 170 -13.33 -6.48 20.44
C ALA A 170 -12.21 -5.47 20.10
N GLY A 171 -12.59 -4.41 19.38
CA GLY A 171 -11.67 -3.31 19.01
C GLY A 171 -10.60 -3.70 17.99
N GLY A 172 -10.76 -4.79 17.26
CA GLY A 172 -9.80 -5.28 16.27
C GLY A 172 -9.03 -6.54 16.71
N LYS A 173 -9.41 -7.20 17.81
CA LYS A 173 -8.87 -8.54 18.16
C LYS A 173 -9.09 -9.54 17.03
N PHE A 174 -10.29 -9.54 16.48
CA PHE A 174 -10.61 -10.29 15.27
C PHE A 174 -11.23 -9.33 14.27
N LYS A 175 -10.75 -9.34 13.03
CA LYS A 175 -11.29 -8.50 11.96
C LYS A 175 -11.24 -9.21 10.63
N TRP A 176 -12.20 -8.90 9.78
CA TRP A 176 -12.24 -9.41 8.42
C TRP A 176 -12.76 -8.34 7.46
N SER A 177 -12.33 -8.45 6.22
CA SER A 177 -12.79 -7.64 5.10
C SER A 177 -12.93 -8.50 3.85
N TYR A 178 -13.94 -8.20 3.06
CA TYR A 178 -14.18 -8.81 1.77
C TYR A 178 -14.69 -7.75 0.80
N GLY A 179 -14.22 -7.78 -0.45
CA GLY A 179 -14.68 -6.86 -1.47
C GLY A 179 -14.58 -7.40 -2.88
N LEU A 180 -15.22 -6.66 -3.79
CA LEU A 180 -15.22 -6.85 -5.22
C LEU A 180 -14.65 -5.58 -5.85
N PHE A 181 -13.67 -5.75 -6.72
CA PHE A 181 -12.92 -4.67 -7.36
C PHE A 181 -12.82 -4.90 -8.87
N GLU A 182 -12.50 -3.85 -9.62
CA GLU A 182 -12.41 -3.93 -11.09
C GLU A 182 -11.33 -4.89 -11.59
N GLY A 183 -10.22 -5.04 -10.86
CA GLY A 183 -9.17 -5.95 -11.25
C GLY A 183 -8.40 -5.50 -12.49
N ARG A 184 -8.11 -6.45 -13.38
CA ARG A 184 -7.30 -6.24 -14.57
C ARG A 184 -8.15 -5.63 -15.70
N THR A 185 -7.78 -4.44 -16.15
CA THR A 185 -8.38 -3.79 -17.33
C THR A 185 -7.31 -3.45 -18.36
N ASN A 186 -7.72 -3.19 -19.60
CA ASN A 186 -6.84 -2.66 -20.66
C ASN A 186 -6.09 -1.39 -20.23
N THR A 187 -6.66 -0.60 -19.31
CA THR A 187 -6.05 0.65 -18.84
C THR A 187 -5.08 0.46 -17.67
N THR A 188 -5.18 -0.63 -16.92
CA THR A 188 -4.35 -0.86 -15.72
C THR A 188 -3.08 -1.66 -15.99
N ASN A 189 -3.00 -2.39 -17.11
CA ASN A 189 -1.93 -3.39 -17.28
C ASN A 189 -1.06 -3.27 -18.53
N GLY A 190 -1.25 -2.29 -19.42
CA GLY A 190 -0.35 -2.00 -20.56
C GLY A 190 -0.28 -3.07 -21.67
N ASP A 191 -0.46 -4.34 -21.33
CA ASP A 191 -0.60 -5.49 -22.22
C ASP A 191 -2.06 -5.69 -22.69
N THR A 192 -2.26 -6.57 -23.67
CA THR A 192 -3.60 -6.99 -24.09
C THR A 192 -4.31 -7.70 -22.94
N ASN A 193 -5.37 -7.10 -22.38
CA ASN A 193 -6.05 -7.61 -21.19
C ASN A 193 -6.50 -9.06 -21.40
N PRO A 194 -6.09 -10.04 -20.58
CA PRO A 194 -6.62 -11.40 -20.64
C PRO A 194 -8.11 -11.45 -20.29
N ASP A 195 -8.56 -10.59 -19.37
CA ASP A 195 -9.95 -10.53 -18.98
C ASP A 195 -10.77 -9.76 -20.03
N GLN A 196 -11.42 -10.54 -20.91
CA GLN A 196 -12.34 -10.02 -21.92
C GLN A 196 -13.79 -10.01 -21.43
N ALA A 197 -14.07 -10.63 -20.28
CA ALA A 197 -15.41 -10.78 -19.73
C ALA A 197 -15.73 -9.76 -18.62
N ASP A 198 -14.74 -8.95 -18.21
CA ASP A 198 -14.90 -7.90 -17.19
C ASP A 198 -15.24 -8.53 -15.83
N ASN A 199 -14.46 -9.55 -15.46
CA ASN A 199 -14.57 -10.27 -14.21
C ASN A 199 -14.08 -9.40 -13.05
N LEU A 200 -14.83 -9.44 -11.94
CA LEU A 200 -14.43 -8.72 -10.74
C LEU A 200 -13.31 -9.45 -10.00
N LEU A 201 -12.34 -8.69 -9.50
CA LEU A 201 -11.36 -9.15 -8.52
C LEU A 201 -12.04 -9.32 -7.15
N HIS A 202 -12.04 -10.55 -6.67
CA HIS A 202 -12.43 -10.87 -5.30
C HIS A 202 -11.23 -10.68 -4.38
N ALA A 203 -11.40 -9.96 -3.28
CA ALA A 203 -10.32 -9.72 -2.32
C ALA A 203 -10.81 -9.90 -0.87
N ALA A 204 -10.07 -10.69 -0.10
CA ALA A 204 -10.39 -11.04 1.28
C ALA A 204 -9.18 -10.95 2.21
N ARG A 205 -9.41 -10.49 3.43
CA ARG A 205 -8.45 -10.53 4.54
C ARG A 205 -9.15 -10.94 5.82
N VAL A 206 -8.53 -11.82 6.59
CA VAL A 206 -8.95 -12.18 7.95
C VAL A 206 -7.75 -12.04 8.86
N THR A 207 -7.87 -11.29 9.96
CA THR A 207 -6.78 -11.06 10.92
C THR A 207 -7.23 -11.43 12.33
N TYR A 208 -6.35 -12.10 13.06
CA TYR A 208 -6.47 -12.31 14.50
C TYR A 208 -5.26 -11.74 15.24
N ASN A 209 -5.54 -10.88 16.21
CA ASN A 209 -4.59 -10.26 17.12
C ASN A 209 -4.65 -10.99 18.47
N PHE A 210 -3.65 -11.84 18.72
CA PHE A 210 -3.55 -12.65 19.92
C PHE A 210 -3.24 -11.81 21.17
N TRP A 211 -2.45 -10.75 21.01
CA TRP A 211 -2.16 -9.74 22.04
C TRP A 211 -2.97 -8.49 21.76
N ASP A 212 -2.44 -7.27 21.92
CA ASP A 212 -3.24 -6.04 21.84
C ASP A 212 -4.01 -5.92 20.51
N PRO A 213 -5.26 -5.43 20.55
CA PRO A 213 -6.05 -5.27 19.33
C PRO A 213 -5.49 -4.17 18.42
N GLU A 214 -5.57 -4.40 17.11
CA GLU A 214 -5.26 -3.43 16.07
C GLU A 214 -6.55 -2.99 15.35
N PRO A 215 -7.21 -1.89 15.79
CA PRO A 215 -8.40 -1.38 15.14
C PRO A 215 -8.09 -0.77 13.77
N GLY A 216 -9.07 -0.77 12.89
CA GLY A 216 -9.00 -0.15 11.57
C GLY A 216 -8.61 -1.11 10.44
N TYR A 217 -8.99 -0.69 9.24
CA TYR A 217 -8.73 -1.38 7.98
C TYR A 217 -7.26 -1.32 7.57
N TYR A 218 -6.68 -0.11 7.54
CA TYR A 218 -5.27 0.10 7.25
C TYR A 218 -4.40 -0.31 8.45
N THR A 219 -3.21 -0.83 8.16
CA THR A 219 -2.30 -1.41 9.15
C THR A 219 -1.07 -0.52 9.37
N THR A 220 -0.18 -0.93 10.27
CA THR A 220 1.17 -0.39 10.41
C THR A 220 2.17 -1.53 10.57
N SER A 221 3.40 -1.40 10.07
CA SER A 221 4.42 -2.43 10.22
C SER A 221 5.05 -2.46 11.60
N SER A 222 4.90 -1.39 12.39
CA SER A 222 5.43 -1.32 13.75
C SER A 222 4.65 -0.32 14.61
N TYR A 223 4.71 -0.52 15.91
CA TYR A 223 4.28 0.41 16.95
C TYR A 223 5.46 1.01 17.71
N TYR A 224 6.68 0.79 17.25
CA TYR A 224 7.93 1.31 17.82
C TYR A 224 8.05 1.05 19.33
N GLY A 225 7.61 -0.13 19.78
CA GLY A 225 7.65 -0.55 21.17
C GLY A 225 6.50 0.00 22.03
N ALA A 226 5.48 0.64 21.46
CA ALA A 226 4.36 1.20 22.23
C ALA A 226 3.30 0.15 22.62
N LYS A 227 3.25 -1.00 21.93
CA LYS A 227 2.21 -2.03 22.10
C LYS A 227 2.79 -3.45 22.08
N ASP A 228 2.03 -4.37 22.68
CA ASP A 228 2.28 -5.81 22.51
C ASP A 228 1.42 -6.34 21.36
N VAL A 229 2.06 -6.66 20.23
CA VAL A 229 1.37 -7.13 19.03
C VAL A 229 1.81 -8.53 18.68
N LEU A 230 0.84 -9.41 18.51
CA LEU A 230 1.00 -10.69 17.82
C LEU A 230 -0.20 -10.85 16.90
N ALA A 231 -0.01 -10.45 15.65
CA ALA A 231 -1.02 -10.43 14.61
C ALA A 231 -0.72 -11.52 13.59
N VAL A 232 -1.71 -12.32 13.25
CA VAL A 232 -1.65 -13.24 12.11
C VAL A 232 -2.83 -12.96 11.21
N ALA A 233 -2.59 -12.81 9.91
CA ALA A 233 -3.66 -12.68 8.94
C ALA A 233 -3.47 -13.62 7.76
N PHE A 234 -4.60 -14.01 7.17
CA PHE A 234 -4.66 -14.68 5.89
C PHE A 234 -5.27 -13.72 4.87
N VAL A 235 -4.66 -13.68 3.69
CA VAL A 235 -5.06 -12.84 2.57
C VAL A 235 -5.28 -13.71 1.35
N TYR A 236 -6.33 -13.41 0.60
CA TYR A 236 -6.67 -14.09 -0.64
C TYR A 236 -7.24 -13.10 -1.64
N GLN A 237 -6.75 -13.15 -2.87
CA GLN A 237 -7.31 -12.44 -4.01
C GLN A 237 -7.43 -13.37 -5.22
N HIS A 238 -8.53 -13.24 -5.96
CA HIS A 238 -8.81 -14.06 -7.12
C HIS A 238 -9.60 -13.30 -8.18
N GLU A 239 -9.23 -13.48 -9.43
CA GLU A 239 -9.89 -12.89 -10.59
C GLU A 239 -9.84 -13.91 -11.73
N ALA A 240 -11.01 -14.30 -12.23
CA ALA A 240 -11.11 -15.18 -13.39
C ALA A 240 -10.55 -14.45 -14.62
N ASP A 241 -9.77 -15.16 -15.44
CA ASP A 241 -9.06 -14.58 -16.58
C ASP A 241 -8.14 -13.38 -16.23
N GLY A 242 -7.78 -13.20 -14.95
CA GLY A 242 -6.94 -12.09 -14.47
C GLY A 242 -5.43 -12.23 -14.76
N ALA A 243 -5.00 -13.27 -15.47
CA ALA A 243 -3.60 -13.53 -15.81
C ALA A 243 -3.42 -13.99 -17.27
N GLY A 244 -2.25 -13.75 -17.84
CA GLY A 244 -1.93 -14.11 -19.23
C GLY A 244 -2.23 -13.01 -20.24
N THR A 245 -2.66 -13.39 -21.45
CA THR A 245 -2.94 -12.48 -22.58
C THR A 245 -4.37 -12.67 -23.08
N SER A 246 -4.86 -11.73 -23.91
CA SER A 246 -6.22 -11.82 -24.51
C SER A 246 -6.51 -13.09 -25.31
N THR A 247 -5.49 -13.83 -25.75
CA THR A 247 -5.63 -15.09 -26.51
C THR A 247 -5.28 -16.33 -25.69
N THR A 248 -4.73 -16.15 -24.50
CA THR A 248 -4.36 -17.24 -23.58
C THR A 248 -4.55 -16.73 -22.16
N ALA A 249 -5.81 -16.74 -21.73
CA ALA A 249 -6.21 -16.32 -20.40
C ALA A 249 -5.99 -17.44 -19.38
N GLY A 250 -5.68 -17.06 -18.16
CA GLY A 250 -5.70 -17.90 -16.98
C GLY A 250 -6.13 -17.07 -15.77
N ASP A 251 -6.52 -17.75 -14.71
CA ASP A 251 -7.00 -17.06 -13.51
C ASP A 251 -5.84 -16.48 -12.71
N PHE A 252 -6.04 -15.27 -12.17
CA PHE A 252 -5.17 -14.74 -11.13
C PHE A 252 -5.61 -15.33 -9.79
N THR A 253 -4.66 -15.87 -9.02
CA THR A 253 -4.88 -16.24 -7.62
C THR A 253 -3.65 -15.88 -6.81
N GLY A 254 -3.79 -14.93 -5.89
CA GLY A 254 -2.77 -14.51 -4.94
C GLY A 254 -3.21 -14.80 -3.52
N TRP A 255 -2.34 -15.39 -2.70
CA TRP A 255 -2.60 -15.57 -1.28
C TRP A 255 -1.32 -15.49 -0.46
N ASN A 256 -1.46 -15.11 0.80
CA ASN A 256 -0.35 -15.12 1.75
C ASN A 256 -0.84 -15.21 3.19
N VAL A 257 0.13 -15.42 4.08
CA VAL A 257 -0.03 -15.28 5.52
C VAL A 257 0.91 -14.16 5.97
N ASP A 258 0.36 -13.10 6.54
CA ASP A 258 1.15 -12.07 7.20
C ASP A 258 1.20 -12.29 8.71
N VAL A 259 2.39 -12.08 9.28
CA VAL A 259 2.64 -12.21 10.71
C VAL A 259 3.42 -11.00 11.18
N LEU A 260 2.91 -10.31 12.20
CA LEU A 260 3.62 -9.26 12.92
C LEU A 260 3.72 -9.66 14.40
N MET A 261 4.95 -9.67 14.92
CA MET A 261 5.20 -9.80 16.35
C MET A 261 6.06 -8.63 16.81
N GLU A 262 5.53 -7.87 17.76
CA GLU A 262 6.22 -6.76 18.41
C GLU A 262 5.92 -6.81 19.91
N LYS A 263 6.92 -6.52 20.73
CA LYS A 263 6.75 -6.39 22.18
C LYS A 263 6.93 -4.94 22.58
N LYS A 264 6.16 -4.55 23.59
CA LYS A 264 6.33 -3.26 24.24
C LYS A 264 7.76 -3.14 24.76
N LEU A 265 8.43 -2.05 24.41
CA LEU A 265 9.73 -1.69 24.96
C LEU A 265 9.49 -0.91 26.25
N GLN A 266 10.20 -1.28 27.31
CA GLN A 266 10.21 -0.50 28.54
C GLN A 266 11.16 0.69 28.34
N ASN A 267 10.69 1.89 28.68
CA ASN A 267 11.55 3.07 28.78
C ASN A 267 12.47 2.96 29.99
#